data_AF-A0A1M6AQW1-F1
#
_entry.id   AF-A0A1M6AQW1-F1
#
_cell.length_a   1.000
_cell.length_b   1.000
_cell.length_c   1.000
_cell.angle_alpha   90.00
_cell.angle_beta   90.00
_cell.angle_gamma   90.00
#
_symmetry.space_group_name_H-M   'P 1'
#
loop_
_entity.id
_entity.type
_entity.pdbx_description
1 polymer ?
#
loop_
_entity_poly.entity_id
_entity_poly.type
_entity_poly.pdbx_seq_one_letter_code
_entity_poly.pdbx_strand_id
1 'polypeptide(L)'
;MSYPPANVPGMSDAPAPLRVLRGDATAPRAAGPKIIAHVCNDRGGWGRGFVLALSRRWPEPERDYRAWHRDRARNGFALGAVRLVRVLPDTWVANMVGQHGTRRGSGGPPVRYEAIAAGLRTVAGHALELGATVHMPRIGCGLAGGRWERVEPLVREALCARGVAVTVYDTD
;
A
#
# COMPACT_ATOMS: atom_id res chain seq x y z
N MET A 1 -34.13 18.54 -33.31
CA MET A 1 -32.89 17.80 -33.60
C MET A 1 -32.03 17.81 -32.36
N SER A 2 -32.12 16.76 -31.55
CA SER A 2 -31.36 16.64 -30.31
C SER A 2 -30.16 15.74 -30.60
N TYR A 3 -28.95 16.28 -30.48
CA TYR A 3 -27.75 15.45 -30.50
C TYR A 3 -27.72 14.56 -29.25
N PRO A 4 -27.36 13.27 -29.37
CA PRO A 4 -27.06 12.48 -28.19
C PRO A 4 -25.81 13.04 -27.50
N PRO A 5 -25.68 12.88 -26.17
CA PRO A 5 -24.47 13.31 -25.48
C PRO A 5 -23.25 12.55 -26.04
N ALA A 6 -22.16 13.28 -26.22
CA ALA A 6 -20.89 12.74 -26.70
C ALA A 6 -20.45 11.57 -25.81
N ASN A 7 -20.12 10.46 -26.45
CA ASN A 7 -19.53 9.28 -25.84
C ASN A 7 -18.20 9.70 -25.17
N VAL A 8 -18.16 9.73 -23.84
CA VAL A 8 -16.93 9.93 -23.08
C VAL A 8 -16.05 8.68 -23.25
N PRO A 9 -14.81 8.79 -23.78
CA PRO A 9 -14.00 7.61 -24.05
C PRO A 9 -13.52 6.97 -22.73
N GLY A 10 -13.91 5.71 -22.53
CA GLY A 10 -13.05 4.69 -21.91
C GLY A 10 -12.85 4.75 -20.41
N MET A 11 -13.93 4.79 -19.61
CA MET A 11 -13.86 4.18 -18.28
C MET A 11 -14.37 2.75 -18.43
N SER A 12 -13.47 1.77 -18.43
CA SER A 12 -13.91 0.38 -18.45
C SER A 12 -14.65 0.08 -17.14
N ASP A 13 -15.90 -0.35 -17.22
CA ASP A 13 -16.65 -0.86 -16.06
C ASP A 13 -16.03 -2.15 -15.47
N ALA A 14 -15.04 -2.73 -16.15
CA ALA A 14 -14.28 -3.86 -15.66
C ALA A 14 -13.23 -3.42 -14.63
N PRO A 15 -13.10 -4.14 -13.49
CA PRO A 15 -12.06 -3.87 -12.51
C PRO A 15 -10.66 -4.04 -13.11
N ALA A 16 -9.74 -3.19 -12.69
CA ALA A 16 -8.35 -3.28 -13.11
C ALA A 16 -7.68 -4.59 -12.62
N PRO A 17 -6.63 -5.07 -13.31
CA PRO A 17 -6.04 -6.36 -12.98
C PRO A 17 -5.25 -6.34 -11.67
N LEU A 18 -5.29 -7.46 -10.95
CA LEU A 18 -4.33 -7.84 -9.92
C LEU A 18 -3.43 -8.95 -10.48
N ARG A 19 -2.12 -8.71 -10.52
CA ARG A 19 -1.11 -9.67 -10.98
C ARG A 19 -0.24 -10.10 -9.81
N VAL A 20 0.18 -11.37 -9.79
CA VAL A 20 1.15 -11.89 -8.83
C VAL A 20 2.40 -12.29 -9.60
N LEU A 21 3.56 -11.79 -9.19
CA LEU A 21 4.85 -12.05 -9.84
C LEU A 21 5.90 -12.43 -8.80
N ARG A 22 6.90 -13.22 -9.20
CA ARG A 22 8.13 -13.35 -8.41
C ARG A 22 9.02 -12.14 -8.62
N GLY A 23 9.55 -11.57 -7.54
CA GLY A 23 10.50 -10.47 -7.62
C GLY A 23 10.47 -9.52 -6.42
N ASP A 24 11.19 -8.42 -6.54
CA ASP A 24 11.29 -7.40 -5.51
C ASP A 24 10.32 -6.24 -5.75
N ALA A 25 9.36 -6.04 -4.86
CA ALA A 25 8.41 -4.92 -4.92
C ALA A 25 9.09 -3.53 -4.81
N THR A 26 10.33 -3.44 -4.32
CA THR A 26 11.08 -2.16 -4.37
C THR A 26 11.58 -1.83 -5.77
N ALA A 27 11.53 -2.77 -6.72
CA ALA A 27 12.01 -2.62 -8.10
C ALA A 27 10.87 -2.81 -9.14
N PRO A 28 9.75 -2.08 -9.05
CA PRO A 28 8.62 -2.29 -9.94
C PRO A 28 8.97 -2.02 -11.41
N ARG A 29 8.74 -3.02 -12.27
CA ARG A 29 8.94 -2.93 -13.73
C ARG A 29 7.62 -2.52 -14.41
N ALA A 30 7.19 -1.29 -14.16
CA ALA A 30 6.02 -0.69 -14.80
C ALA A 30 6.34 0.72 -15.33
N ALA A 31 5.73 1.06 -16.46
CA ALA A 31 5.79 2.40 -17.02
C ALA A 31 4.92 3.37 -16.20
N GLY A 32 5.26 4.66 -16.24
CA GLY A 32 4.48 5.71 -15.58
C GLY A 32 4.64 5.75 -14.05
N PRO A 33 3.82 6.57 -13.37
CA PRO A 33 3.86 6.74 -11.92
C PRO A 33 3.58 5.44 -11.15
N LYS A 34 4.26 5.25 -10.02
CA LYS A 34 4.20 4.01 -9.21
C LYS A 34 4.11 4.30 -7.73
N ILE A 35 3.24 3.57 -7.03
CA ILE A 35 3.18 3.57 -5.57
C ILE A 35 3.55 2.18 -5.06
N ILE A 36 4.59 2.11 -4.23
CA ILE A 36 5.00 0.91 -3.51
C ILE A 36 4.31 0.92 -2.13
N ALA A 37 3.24 0.14 -1.98
CA ALA A 37 2.46 0.08 -0.75
C ALA A 37 2.94 -1.05 0.17
N HIS A 38 3.13 -0.74 1.46
CA HIS A 38 3.47 -1.74 2.47
C HIS A 38 2.84 -1.42 3.83
N VAL A 39 2.84 -2.41 4.72
CA VAL A 39 2.22 -2.30 6.05
C VAL A 39 3.27 -2.06 7.12
N CYS A 40 3.14 -0.94 7.81
CA CYS A 40 3.85 -0.56 9.02
C CYS A 40 3.06 -0.94 10.29
N ASN A 41 3.77 -1.02 11.41
CA ASN A 41 3.16 -1.10 12.74
C ASN A 41 2.85 0.28 13.32
N ASP A 42 2.12 0.31 14.41
CA ASP A 42 1.78 1.54 15.14
C ASP A 42 2.77 1.89 16.27
N ARG A 43 3.96 1.27 16.30
CA ARG A 43 4.96 1.45 17.37
C ARG A 43 6.29 2.05 16.91
N GLY A 44 6.37 2.54 15.68
CA GLY A 44 7.61 3.10 15.14
C GLY A 44 8.70 2.05 14.87
N GLY A 45 8.36 0.76 14.94
CA GLY A 45 9.30 -0.32 14.63
C GLY A 45 9.60 -0.36 13.13
N TRP A 46 10.88 -0.37 12.78
CA TRP A 46 11.37 -0.50 11.40
C TRP A 46 12.72 -1.22 11.47
N GLY A 47 12.78 -2.46 10.97
CA GLY A 47 13.99 -3.27 11.13
C GLY A 47 13.86 -4.76 10.82
N ARG A 48 12.73 -5.23 10.26
CA ARG A 48 12.55 -6.64 9.90
C ARG A 48 11.55 -6.80 8.76
N GLY A 49 11.87 -7.67 7.80
CA GLY A 49 11.04 -7.93 6.61
C GLY A 49 11.22 -6.86 5.54
N PHE A 50 10.15 -6.57 4.80
CA PHE A 50 10.15 -5.71 3.62
C PHE A 50 10.77 -4.32 3.84
N VAL A 51 10.59 -3.74 5.03
CA VAL A 51 11.14 -2.43 5.40
C VAL A 51 12.67 -2.37 5.27
N LEU A 52 13.38 -3.48 5.43
CA LEU A 52 14.83 -3.54 5.23
C LEU A 52 15.20 -3.43 3.74
N ALA A 53 14.40 -4.02 2.84
CA ALA A 53 14.61 -3.88 1.40
C ALA A 53 14.39 -2.43 0.96
N LEU A 54 13.38 -1.74 1.51
CA LEU A 54 13.18 -0.31 1.29
C LEU A 54 14.40 0.51 1.74
N SER A 55 14.85 0.34 2.99
CA SER A 55 15.98 1.12 3.53
C SER A 55 17.31 0.88 2.84
N ARG A 56 17.53 -0.31 2.26
CA ARG A 56 18.72 -0.57 1.43
C ARG A 56 18.74 0.28 0.17
N ARG A 57 17.57 0.71 -0.31
CA ARG A 57 17.43 1.47 -1.55
C ARG A 57 17.22 2.95 -1.33
N TRP A 58 16.41 3.31 -0.35
CA TRP A 58 16.03 4.69 -0.05
C TRP A 58 15.90 4.90 1.47
N PRO A 59 16.66 5.85 2.06
CA PRO A 59 16.53 6.18 3.48
C PRO A 59 15.27 7.01 3.81
N GLU A 60 14.64 7.65 2.82
CA GLU A 60 13.52 8.59 3.00
C GLU A 60 12.29 7.94 3.68
N PRO A 61 11.80 6.75 3.25
CA PRO A 61 10.58 6.18 3.83
C PRO A 61 10.74 5.83 5.32
N GLU A 62 11.92 5.35 5.72
CA GLU A 62 12.23 5.06 7.12
C GLU A 62 12.31 6.36 7.94
N ARG A 63 13.03 7.37 7.44
CA ARG A 63 13.20 8.65 8.13
C ARG A 63 11.86 9.33 8.38
N ASP A 64 11.01 9.38 7.34
CA ASP A 64 9.66 9.96 7.44
C ASP A 64 8.79 9.17 8.41
N TYR A 65 8.73 7.83 8.32
CA TYR A 65 7.94 7.01 9.25
C TYR A 65 8.38 7.16 10.72
N ARG A 66 9.70 7.18 10.98
CA ARG A 66 10.21 7.37 12.34
C ARG A 66 9.88 8.76 12.90
N ALA A 67 9.97 9.81 12.07
CA ALA A 67 9.56 11.14 12.46
C ALA A 67 8.04 11.21 12.72
N TRP A 68 7.24 10.61 11.84
CA TRP A 68 5.80 10.54 11.97
C TRP A 68 5.37 9.85 13.27
N HIS A 69 5.99 8.71 13.63
CA HIS A 69 5.73 8.06 14.91
C HIS A 69 6.23 8.85 16.13
N ARG A 70 7.42 9.48 16.05
CA ARG A 70 7.96 10.27 17.16
C ARG A 70 7.01 11.39 17.55
N ASP A 71 6.44 12.07 16.56
CA ASP A 71 5.58 13.24 16.75
C ASP A 71 4.07 12.87 16.79
N ARG A 72 3.75 11.58 16.97
CA ARG A 72 2.39 10.98 16.87
C ARG A 72 1.30 11.62 17.71
N ALA A 73 1.65 12.29 18.81
CA ALA A 73 0.69 12.96 19.67
C ALA A 73 -0.06 14.11 18.97
N ARG A 74 0.42 14.59 17.80
CA ARG A 74 -0.09 15.81 17.15
C ARG A 74 -0.22 15.74 15.63
N ASN A 75 0.07 14.60 14.99
CA ASN A 75 0.27 14.54 13.53
C ASN A 75 -0.55 13.44 12.81
N GLY A 76 -1.58 12.90 13.48
CA GLY A 76 -2.49 11.93 12.88
C GLY A 76 -1.89 10.53 12.65
N PHE A 77 -0.74 10.20 13.24
CA PHE A 77 -0.23 8.82 13.24
C PHE A 77 -1.21 7.91 14.00
N ALA A 78 -1.91 7.05 13.27
CA ALA A 78 -2.89 6.12 13.82
C ALA A 78 -3.10 4.93 12.87
N LEU A 79 -3.73 3.87 13.36
CA LEU A 79 -4.17 2.76 12.51
C LEU A 79 -5.05 3.26 11.35
N GLY A 80 -4.75 2.77 10.15
CA GLY A 80 -5.42 3.15 8.90
C GLY A 80 -4.83 4.39 8.22
N ALA A 81 -3.97 5.14 8.92
CA ALA A 81 -3.32 6.29 8.32
C ALA A 81 -2.24 5.87 7.31
N VAL A 82 -2.02 6.73 6.30
CA VAL A 82 -1.03 6.53 5.25
C VAL A 82 -0.15 7.76 5.14
N ARG A 83 1.14 7.53 4.92
CA ARG A 83 2.09 8.57 4.55
C ARG A 83 2.77 8.20 3.24
N LEU A 84 2.62 9.08 2.24
CA LEU A 84 3.19 8.89 0.91
C LEU A 84 4.52 9.65 0.81
N VAL A 85 5.60 8.92 0.52
CA VAL A 85 6.96 9.46 0.47
C VAL A 85 7.51 9.28 -0.94
N ARG A 86 7.83 10.38 -1.63
CA ARG A 86 8.43 10.34 -2.97
C ARG A 86 9.90 9.89 -2.85
N VAL A 87 10.27 8.84 -3.59
CA VAL A 87 11.62 8.26 -3.58
C VAL A 87 12.33 8.38 -4.93
N LEU A 88 11.56 8.54 -6.02
CA LEU A 88 12.03 8.88 -7.36
C LEU A 88 11.05 9.87 -8.01
N PRO A 89 11.40 10.51 -9.15
CA PRO A 89 10.48 11.41 -9.84
C PRO A 89 9.11 10.79 -10.15
N ASP A 90 9.03 9.49 -10.39
CA ASP A 90 7.80 8.77 -10.73
C ASP A 90 7.43 7.68 -9.71
N THR A 91 8.08 7.61 -8.55
CA THR A 91 7.89 6.52 -7.59
C THR A 91 7.74 7.03 -6.17
N TRP A 92 6.72 6.51 -5.49
CA TRP A 92 6.42 6.79 -4.10
C TRP A 92 6.35 5.51 -3.28
N VAL A 93 6.64 5.61 -1.99
CA VAL A 93 6.39 4.56 -1.00
C VAL A 93 5.24 4.99 -0.11
N ALA A 94 4.23 4.14 0.04
CA ALA A 94 3.11 4.35 0.95
C ALA A 94 3.33 3.56 2.25
N ASN A 95 3.72 4.28 3.30
CA ASN A 95 3.81 3.77 4.67
C ASN A 95 2.39 3.68 5.25
N MET A 96 1.76 2.50 5.23
CA MET A 96 0.40 2.30 5.75
C MET A 96 0.43 1.72 7.17
N VAL A 97 -0.14 2.40 8.16
CA VAL A 97 -0.19 1.88 9.54
C VAL A 97 -1.33 0.87 9.68
N GLY A 98 -1.06 -0.39 9.36
CA GLY A 98 -2.07 -1.46 9.30
C GLY A 98 -1.93 -2.54 10.39
N GLN A 99 -0.95 -2.38 11.29
CA GLN A 99 -0.60 -3.39 12.28
C GLN A 99 -0.54 -2.78 13.69
N HIS A 100 -1.26 -3.38 14.64
CA HIS A 100 -1.19 -3.04 16.05
C HIS A 100 -0.11 -3.85 16.76
N GLY A 101 0.90 -3.18 17.30
CA GLY A 101 2.06 -3.81 17.90
C GLY A 101 2.95 -4.55 16.90
N THR A 102 3.92 -5.32 17.40
CA THR A 102 4.93 -6.03 16.58
C THR A 102 4.99 -7.54 16.84
N ARG A 103 4.23 -8.03 17.82
CA ARG A 103 4.16 -9.45 18.23
C ARG A 103 2.69 -9.83 18.46
N ARG A 104 2.37 -11.10 18.30
CA ARG A 104 1.07 -11.65 18.68
C ARG A 104 0.87 -11.45 20.19
N GLY A 105 -0.25 -10.82 20.56
CA GLY A 105 -0.69 -10.68 21.96
C GLY A 105 -1.93 -11.53 22.23
N SER A 106 -2.51 -11.39 23.42
CA SER A 106 -3.77 -12.07 23.80
C SER A 106 -4.96 -11.73 22.88
N GLY A 107 -4.93 -10.59 22.20
CA GLY A 107 -5.95 -10.15 21.23
C GLY A 107 -5.78 -10.66 19.79
N GLY A 108 -4.94 -11.67 19.55
CA GLY A 108 -4.76 -12.27 18.23
C GLY A 108 -3.60 -11.69 17.39
N PRO A 109 -3.55 -12.00 16.07
CA PRO A 109 -2.50 -11.51 15.18
C PRO A 109 -2.42 -9.97 15.20
N PRO A 110 -1.23 -9.36 15.09
CA PRO A 110 -1.08 -7.91 15.12
C PRO A 110 -1.68 -7.21 13.88
N VAL A 111 -1.96 -7.92 12.79
CA VAL A 111 -2.65 -7.36 11.61
C VAL A 111 -4.05 -6.83 11.98
N ARG A 112 -4.42 -5.66 11.46
CA ARG A 112 -5.76 -5.08 11.59
C ARG A 112 -6.35 -4.88 10.19
N TYR A 113 -7.20 -5.80 9.76
CA TYR A 113 -7.76 -5.81 8.39
C TYR A 113 -8.52 -4.53 8.05
N GLU A 114 -9.28 -3.98 9.00
CA GLU A 114 -10.00 -2.70 8.84
C GLU A 114 -9.04 -1.53 8.59
N ALA A 115 -7.93 -1.48 9.34
CA ALA A 115 -6.88 -0.48 9.17
C ALA A 115 -6.19 -0.62 7.81
N ILE A 116 -5.90 -1.86 7.38
CA ILE A 116 -5.35 -2.10 6.04
C ILE A 116 -6.33 -1.64 4.97
N ALA A 117 -7.62 -1.97 5.09
CA ALA A 117 -8.64 -1.54 4.14
C ALA A 117 -8.74 -0.01 4.05
N ALA A 118 -8.70 0.68 5.20
CA ALA A 118 -8.66 2.14 5.24
C ALA A 118 -7.42 2.70 4.53
N GLY A 119 -6.24 2.13 4.81
CA GLY A 119 -5.00 2.55 4.16
C GLY A 119 -5.03 2.32 2.65
N LEU A 120 -5.53 1.17 2.19
CA LEU A 120 -5.68 0.87 0.76
C LEU A 120 -6.64 1.83 0.06
N ARG A 121 -7.74 2.25 0.70
CA ARG A 121 -8.65 3.26 0.14
C ARG A 121 -7.98 4.62 -0.04
N THR A 122 -7.12 5.01 0.89
CA THR A 122 -6.31 6.24 0.80
C THR A 122 -5.27 6.11 -0.32
N VAL A 123 -4.56 4.98 -0.39
CA VAL A 123 -3.62 4.69 -1.49
C VAL A 123 -4.32 4.74 -2.85
N ALA A 124 -5.54 4.23 -2.97
CA ALA A 124 -6.31 4.29 -4.20
C ALA A 124 -6.62 5.74 -4.62
N GLY A 125 -6.94 6.63 -3.66
CA GLY A 125 -7.11 8.06 -3.94
C GLY A 125 -5.85 8.66 -4.57
N HIS A 126 -4.70 8.47 -3.94
CA HIS A 126 -3.42 8.94 -4.46
C HIS A 126 -3.03 8.30 -5.80
N ALA A 127 -3.32 7.00 -5.98
CA ALA A 127 -3.03 6.31 -7.23
C ALA A 127 -3.85 6.91 -8.39
N LEU A 128 -5.12 7.21 -8.16
CA LEU A 128 -5.97 7.85 -9.17
C LEU A 128 -5.52 9.28 -9.48
N GLU A 129 -5.20 10.07 -8.45
CA GLU A 129 -4.68 11.44 -8.60
C GLU A 129 -3.38 11.49 -9.42
N LEU A 130 -2.49 10.52 -9.21
CA LEU A 130 -1.19 10.45 -9.87
C LEU A 130 -1.23 9.70 -11.21
N GLY A 131 -2.33 9.02 -11.55
CA GLY A 131 -2.35 8.05 -12.65
C GLY A 131 -1.36 6.90 -12.44
N ALA A 132 -1.18 6.46 -11.19
CA ALA A 132 -0.17 5.51 -10.78
C ALA A 132 -0.67 4.06 -10.70
N THR A 133 0.21 3.11 -10.98
CA THR A 133 0.01 1.70 -10.62
C THR A 133 0.49 1.41 -9.20
N VAL A 134 -0.09 0.40 -8.55
CA VAL A 134 0.27 0.01 -7.19
C VAL A 134 1.06 -1.29 -7.18
N HIS A 135 2.15 -1.30 -6.43
CA HIS A 135 3.09 -2.39 -6.28
C HIS A 135 3.22 -2.72 -4.80
N MET A 136 3.19 -4.00 -4.41
CA MET A 136 3.28 -4.38 -2.99
C MET A 136 3.90 -5.77 -2.82
N PRO A 137 4.61 -6.05 -1.72
CA PRO A 137 4.85 -7.43 -1.31
C PRO A 137 3.50 -8.09 -0.93
N ARG A 138 3.47 -9.38 -0.60
CA ARG A 138 2.32 -9.96 0.11
C ARG A 138 2.16 -9.33 1.50
N ILE A 139 1.47 -8.20 1.54
CA ILE A 139 1.22 -7.43 2.75
C ILE A 139 0.30 -8.19 3.72
N GLY A 140 0.50 -7.96 5.01
CA GLY A 140 -0.22 -8.67 6.06
C GLY A 140 0.15 -10.16 6.19
N CYS A 141 1.03 -10.70 5.34
CA CYS A 141 1.50 -12.08 5.39
C CYS A 141 2.92 -12.13 6.00
N GLY A 142 3.27 -13.24 6.66
CA GLY A 142 4.57 -13.41 7.31
C GLY A 142 4.54 -13.15 8.82
N LEU A 143 5.50 -12.37 9.34
CA LEU A 143 5.73 -12.18 10.80
C LEU A 143 4.53 -11.64 11.58
N ALA A 144 3.58 -10.99 10.89
CA ALA A 144 2.36 -10.45 11.45
C ALA A 144 1.20 -11.48 11.51
N GLY A 145 1.39 -12.68 10.93
CA GLY A 145 0.46 -13.80 11.02
C GLY A 145 -0.91 -13.59 10.36
N GLY A 146 -1.02 -12.62 9.45
CA GLY A 146 -2.22 -12.49 8.62
C GLY A 146 -2.19 -13.46 7.44
N ARG A 147 -3.36 -13.60 6.83
CA ARG A 147 -3.62 -14.55 5.74
C ARG A 147 -3.87 -13.78 4.44
N TRP A 148 -3.16 -14.12 3.38
CA TRP A 148 -3.30 -13.45 2.09
C TRP A 148 -4.74 -13.52 1.59
N GLU A 149 -5.42 -14.65 1.85
CA GLU A 149 -6.82 -14.90 1.49
C GLU A 149 -7.78 -13.89 2.13
N ARG A 150 -7.36 -13.21 3.21
CA ARG A 150 -8.13 -12.10 3.82
C ARG A 150 -7.72 -10.73 3.32
N VAL A 151 -6.47 -10.56 2.84
CA VAL A 151 -5.97 -9.26 2.37
C VAL A 151 -6.29 -9.05 0.88
N GLU A 152 -6.22 -10.10 0.07
CA GLU A 152 -6.51 -10.03 -1.37
C GLU A 152 -7.89 -9.44 -1.68
N PRO A 153 -8.99 -9.85 -1.01
CA PRO A 153 -10.29 -9.21 -1.25
C PRO A 153 -10.28 -7.71 -0.96
N LEU A 154 -9.57 -7.26 0.09
CA LEU A 154 -9.47 -5.84 0.44
C LEU A 154 -8.67 -5.06 -0.62
N VAL A 155 -7.62 -5.66 -1.17
CA VAL A 155 -6.86 -5.07 -2.28
C VAL A 155 -7.73 -4.95 -3.52
N ARG A 156 -8.47 -6.00 -3.88
CA ARG A 156 -9.37 -5.99 -5.04
C ARG A 156 -10.47 -4.94 -4.91
N GLU A 157 -11.12 -4.88 -3.76
CA GLU A 157 -12.18 -3.91 -3.48
C GLU A 157 -11.67 -2.48 -3.44
N ALA A 158 -10.58 -2.22 -2.71
CA ALA A 158 -10.11 -0.86 -2.49
C ALA A 158 -9.33 -0.27 -3.67
N LEU A 159 -8.71 -1.10 -4.53
CA LEU A 159 -7.85 -0.65 -5.62
C LEU A 159 -8.39 -1.08 -6.99
N CYS A 160 -8.50 -2.38 -7.23
CA CYS A 160 -8.84 -2.91 -8.56
C CYS A 160 -10.25 -2.48 -9.01
N ALA A 161 -11.25 -2.55 -8.13
CA ALA A 161 -12.62 -2.11 -8.42
C ALA A 161 -12.72 -0.60 -8.71
N ARG A 162 -11.70 0.17 -8.36
CA ARG A 162 -11.58 1.61 -8.65
C ARG A 162 -10.68 1.89 -9.87
N GLY A 163 -10.31 0.87 -10.64
CA GLY A 163 -9.49 1.03 -11.84
C GLY A 163 -7.98 1.12 -11.59
N VAL A 164 -7.52 0.89 -10.36
CA VAL A 164 -6.07 0.91 -10.05
C VAL A 164 -5.46 -0.47 -10.31
N ALA A 165 -4.53 -0.55 -11.27
CA ALA A 165 -3.81 -1.78 -11.55
C ALA A 165 -2.82 -2.12 -10.42
N VAL A 166 -2.83 -3.38 -9.99
CA VAL A 166 -2.04 -3.85 -8.85
C VAL A 166 -1.08 -4.98 -9.26
N THR A 167 0.16 -4.90 -8.80
CA THR A 167 1.12 -6.01 -8.86
C THR A 167 1.59 -6.39 -7.46
N VAL A 168 1.37 -7.65 -7.10
CA VAL A 168 1.83 -8.27 -5.85
C VAL A 168 3.10 -9.06 -6.13
N TYR A 169 4.11 -8.90 -5.30
CA TYR A 169 5.41 -9.54 -5.47
C TYR A 169 5.66 -10.59 -4.39
N ASP A 170 6.03 -11.78 -4.84
CA ASP A 170 6.53 -12.86 -4.01
C ASP A 170 8.06 -12.93 -4.06
N THR A 171 8.66 -12.98 -2.88
CA THR A 171 10.06 -13.34 -2.67
C THR A 171 10.05 -14.71 -2.02
N ASP A 172 10.70 -15.71 -2.65
CA ASP A 172 10.84 -17.06 -2.10
C ASP A 172 11.40 -17.07 -0.66
#